data_AF-A0AAV2SFY7-F1
#
_entry.id   AF-A0AAV2SFY7-F1
#
_cell.length_a   1.000
_cell.length_b   1.000
_cell.length_c   1.000
_cell.angle_alpha   90.00
_cell.angle_beta   90.00
_cell.angle_gamma   90.00
#
_symmetry.space_group_name_H-M   'P 1'
#
loop_
_entity.id
_entity.type
_entity.pdbx_description
1 polymer ?
#
loop_
_entity_poly.entity_id
_entity_poly.type
_entity_poly.pdbx_seq_one_letter_code
_entity_poly.pdbx_strand_id
1 'polypeptide(L)'
;LGNSIIHELTQQHVNELYVDLTSFGGVNKYAHYEIFDVGSLTAVEPYRLTVSHYSGDAGDSLSYHDGMGFSTYDADRDLWSGNCAERHKGGWWYRRCYWSDPNGIYYDD
;
A
#
# COMPACT_ATOMS: atom_id res chain seq x y z
N LEU A 1 -1.38 12.85 0.30
CA LEU A 1 0.04 13.24 0.14
C LEU A 1 0.47 13.12 -1.33
N GLY A 2 0.28 11.95 -1.94
CA GLY A 2 0.62 11.72 -3.36
C GLY A 2 1.98 11.06 -3.52
N ASN A 3 2.09 10.16 -4.51
CA ASN A 3 3.23 9.24 -4.61
C ASN A 3 4.58 9.93 -4.86
N SER A 4 4.60 11.04 -5.60
CA SER A 4 5.84 11.82 -5.81
C SER A 4 6.39 12.39 -4.50
N ILE A 5 5.51 12.92 -3.64
CA ILE A 5 5.90 13.47 -2.34
C ILE A 5 6.33 12.34 -1.40
N ILE A 6 5.60 11.21 -1.39
CA ILE A 6 5.98 10.06 -0.56
C ILE A 6 7.37 9.57 -0.96
N HIS A 7 7.63 9.39 -2.26
CA HIS A 7 8.96 9.03 -2.76
C HIS A 7 10.04 10.02 -2.30
N GLU A 8 9.83 11.32 -2.47
CA GLU A 8 10.80 12.33 -2.05
C GLU A 8 11.12 12.26 -0.54
N LEU A 9 10.11 11.99 0.30
CA LEU A 9 10.29 11.84 1.74
C LEU A 9 11.02 10.54 2.11
N THR A 10 10.67 9.42 1.46
CA THR A 10 11.27 8.12 1.76
C THR A 10 12.71 7.98 1.27
N GLN A 11 13.13 8.81 0.31
CA GLN A 11 14.52 8.84 -0.16
C GLN A 11 15.47 9.69 0.70
N GLN A 12 14.96 10.60 1.53
CA GLN A 12 15.80 11.46 2.36
C GLN A 12 16.40 10.71 3.55
N HIS A 13 15.63 9.77 4.12
CA HIS A 13 15.98 9.04 5.31
C HIS A 13 15.45 7.61 5.24
N VAL A 14 15.97 6.71 6.09
CA VAL A 14 15.27 5.45 6.34
C VAL A 14 13.98 5.80 7.08
N ASN A 15 12.85 5.42 6.50
CA ASN A 15 11.52 5.71 7.06
C ASN A 15 10.87 4.42 7.54
N GLU A 16 10.14 4.53 8.64
CA GLU A 16 9.21 3.52 9.14
C GLU A 16 7.78 3.90 8.75
N LEU A 17 6.90 2.90 8.69
CA LEU A 17 5.47 3.11 8.47
C LEU A 17 4.67 2.58 9.66
N TYR A 18 3.86 3.45 10.25
CA TYR A 18 2.88 3.10 11.27
C TYR A 18 1.47 3.30 10.71
N VAL A 19 0.65 2.25 10.77
CA VAL A 19 -0.74 2.26 10.30
C VAL A 19 -1.67 2.02 11.49
N ASP A 20 -2.39 3.07 11.87
CA ASP A 20 -3.47 3.01 12.86
C ASP A 20 -4.79 2.60 12.22
N LEU A 21 -5.46 1.62 12.83
CA LEU A 21 -6.73 1.08 12.35
C LEU A 21 -7.76 1.10 13.47
N THR A 22 -8.92 1.72 13.22
CA THR A 22 -10.07 1.71 14.12
C THR A 22 -11.26 1.09 13.42
N SER A 23 -11.83 0.03 14.00
CA SER A 23 -13.11 -0.52 13.55
C SER A 23 -14.30 0.35 13.97
N PHE A 24 -15.47 0.20 13.32
CA PHE A 24 -16.71 0.88 13.74
C PHE A 24 -17.12 0.55 15.18
N GLY A 25 -16.76 -0.63 15.68
CA GLY A 25 -16.96 -1.01 17.09
C GLY A 25 -15.96 -0.37 18.08
N GLY A 26 -15.06 0.51 17.62
CA GLY A 26 -14.09 1.22 18.45
C GLY A 26 -12.85 0.41 18.84
N VAL A 27 -12.67 -0.79 18.29
CA VAL A 27 -11.43 -1.56 18.49
C VAL A 27 -10.32 -0.93 17.67
N ASN A 28 -9.23 -0.55 18.34
CA ASN A 28 -8.01 -0.04 17.74
C ASN A 28 -6.97 -1.14 17.61
N LYS A 29 -6.25 -1.13 16.49
CA LYS A 29 -5.10 -1.98 16.19
C LYS A 29 -4.07 -1.19 15.41
N TYR A 30 -2.84 -1.71 15.35
CA TYR A 30 -1.79 -1.11 14.54
C TYR A 30 -0.95 -2.14 13.78
N ALA A 31 -0.39 -1.69 12.66
CA ALA A 31 0.67 -2.36 11.93
C ALA A 31 1.87 -1.41 11.81
N HIS A 32 3.06 -1.91 12.10
CA HIS A 32 4.30 -1.16 12.05
C HIS A 32 5.33 -1.90 11.18
N TYR A 33 6.00 -1.16 10.28
CA TYR A 33 7.04 -1.66 9.40
C TYR A 33 8.29 -0.81 9.58
N GLU A 34 9.41 -1.39 10.03
CA GLU A 34 10.65 -0.64 10.29
C GLU A 34 11.32 -0.12 9.01
N ILE A 35 10.99 -0.71 7.86
CA ILE A 35 11.42 -0.25 6.55
C ILE A 35 10.17 0.04 5.72
N PHE A 36 10.08 1.28 5.23
CA PHE A 36 9.10 1.74 4.27
C PHE A 36 9.76 2.68 3.24
N ASP A 37 9.70 2.29 1.98
CA ASP A 37 10.15 3.12 0.87
C ASP A 37 9.22 3.01 -0.34
N VAL A 38 9.09 4.11 -1.07
CA VAL A 38 8.39 4.18 -2.34
C VAL A 38 9.38 4.61 -3.41
N GLY A 39 9.55 3.77 -4.43
CA GLY A 39 10.43 4.05 -5.57
C GLY A 39 9.95 5.24 -6.41
N SER A 40 10.78 5.65 -7.37
CA SER A 40 10.44 6.73 -8.31
C SER A 40 9.34 6.31 -9.31
N LEU A 41 8.94 7.15 -10.26
CA LEU A 41 8.07 6.73 -11.37
C LEU A 41 8.92 6.37 -12.59
N THR A 42 9.22 5.09 -12.78
CA THR A 42 9.89 4.59 -13.99
C THR A 42 9.14 3.41 -14.60
N ALA A 43 9.55 3.01 -15.81
CA ALA A 43 8.98 1.83 -16.48
C ALA A 43 9.27 0.51 -15.74
N VAL A 44 10.33 0.47 -14.93
CA VAL A 44 10.78 -0.73 -14.20
C VAL A 44 10.43 -0.69 -12.71
N GLU A 45 10.30 0.51 -12.15
CA GLU A 45 9.90 0.76 -10.77
C GLU A 45 8.79 1.80 -10.78
N PRO A 46 7.54 1.42 -11.04
CA PRO A 46 6.44 2.39 -11.08
C PRO A 46 5.90 2.64 -9.67
N TYR A 47 6.57 3.53 -8.93
CA TYR A 47 6.34 3.77 -7.50
C TYR A 47 6.34 2.46 -6.69
N ARG A 48 7.36 1.62 -6.89
CA ARG A 48 7.45 0.30 -6.25
C ARG A 48 7.44 0.42 -4.72
N LEU A 49 6.63 -0.39 -4.05
CA LEU A 49 6.65 -0.48 -2.58
C LEU A 49 7.82 -1.34 -2.10
N THR A 50 8.51 -0.89 -1.06
CA THR A 50 9.40 -1.72 -0.25
C THR A 50 8.96 -1.64 1.21
N VAL A 51 8.56 -2.78 1.80
CA VAL A 51 8.20 -2.88 3.21
C VAL A 51 8.79 -4.14 3.85
N SER A 52 9.25 -4.04 5.09
CA SER A 52 9.72 -5.21 5.83
C SER A 52 9.73 -4.97 7.34
N HIS A 53 10.12 -6.00 8.10
CA HIS A 53 10.21 -5.98 9.56
C HIS A 53 8.86 -5.61 10.22
N TYR A 54 7.80 -6.31 9.82
CA TYR A 54 6.48 -6.13 10.42
C TYR A 54 6.48 -6.40 11.94
N SER A 55 5.79 -5.55 12.67
CA SER A 55 5.36 -5.75 14.06
C SER A 55 3.96 -5.14 14.25
N GLY A 56 3.22 -5.58 15.28
CA GLY A 56 1.89 -5.06 15.60
C GLY A 56 0.81 -6.13 15.76
N ASP A 57 -0.41 -5.68 16.06
CA ASP A 57 -1.56 -6.55 16.42
C ASP A 57 -2.71 -6.53 15.39
N ALA A 58 -2.59 -5.73 14.33
CA ALA A 58 -3.48 -5.70 13.17
C ALA A 58 -3.41 -6.99 12.32
N GLY A 59 -2.26 -7.66 12.32
CA GLY A 59 -1.92 -8.72 11.36
C GLY A 59 -1.21 -8.15 10.14
N ASP A 60 -0.24 -8.89 9.60
CA ASP A 60 0.58 -8.42 8.48
C ASP A 60 -0.12 -8.60 7.14
N SER A 61 -0.79 -7.55 6.69
CA SER A 61 -1.47 -7.53 5.39
C SER A 61 -0.72 -6.74 4.31
N LEU A 62 0.21 -5.85 4.67
CA LEU A 62 0.95 -5.03 3.69
C LEU A 62 2.15 -5.77 3.08
N SER A 63 2.79 -6.71 3.79
CA SER A 63 3.94 -7.45 3.23
C SER A 63 3.57 -8.25 1.96
N TYR A 64 2.29 -8.60 1.78
CA TYR A 64 1.82 -9.22 0.53
C TYR A 64 2.02 -8.32 -0.71
N HIS A 65 2.00 -7.01 -0.49
CA HIS A 65 2.13 -5.96 -1.50
C HIS A 65 3.60 -5.54 -1.73
N ASP A 66 4.54 -6.04 -0.92
CA ASP A 66 5.96 -5.74 -1.07
C ASP A 66 6.45 -6.05 -2.49
N GLY A 67 7.20 -5.10 -3.03
CA GLY A 67 7.78 -5.16 -4.37
C GLY A 67 6.82 -4.88 -5.53
N MET A 68 5.53 -4.64 -5.28
CA MET A 68 4.56 -4.33 -6.33
C MET A 68 4.64 -2.87 -6.78
N GLY A 69 4.24 -2.63 -8.03
CA GLY A 69 4.05 -1.29 -8.58
C GLY A 69 2.68 -0.71 -8.21
N PHE A 70 2.59 0.62 -8.20
CA PHE A 70 1.33 1.30 -7.86
C PHE A 70 0.35 1.26 -9.05
N SER A 71 -0.80 0.62 -8.84
CA SER A 71 -1.83 0.44 -9.87
C SER A 71 -2.98 1.41 -9.67
N THR A 72 -3.53 1.90 -10.79
CA THR A 72 -4.74 2.73 -10.88
C THR A 72 -5.64 2.22 -12.00
N TYR A 73 -6.88 2.71 -12.08
CA TYR A 73 -7.85 2.27 -13.10
C TYR A 73 -7.34 2.45 -14.55
N ASP A 74 -6.47 3.43 -14.78
CA ASP A 74 -5.87 3.79 -16.07
C ASP A 74 -4.43 3.28 -16.23
N ALA A 75 -3.86 2.63 -15.21
CA ALA A 75 -2.52 2.08 -15.26
C ALA A 75 -2.42 0.79 -14.43
N ASP A 76 -2.67 -0.33 -15.11
CA ASP A 76 -2.61 -1.67 -14.54
C ASP A 76 -1.17 -2.16 -14.39
N ARG A 77 -0.76 -2.41 -13.14
CA ARG A 77 0.59 -2.85 -12.76
C ARG A 77 0.56 -3.99 -11.75
N ASP A 78 -0.58 -4.65 -11.63
CA ASP A 78 -0.74 -5.81 -10.78
C ASP A 78 -0.38 -7.10 -11.54
N LEU A 79 -0.50 -8.26 -10.89
CA LEU A 79 -0.17 -9.56 -11.48
C LEU A 79 -1.43 -10.36 -11.86
N TRP A 80 -2.62 -9.80 -11.65
CA TRP A 80 -3.89 -10.44 -12.01
C TRP A 80 -4.14 -10.29 -13.52
N SER A 81 -5.03 -11.12 -14.07
CA SER A 81 -5.34 -11.09 -15.51
C SER A 81 -6.33 -9.99 -15.91
N GLY A 82 -6.82 -9.24 -14.93
CA GLY A 82 -7.63 -8.04 -15.13
C GLY A 82 -7.12 -6.95 -14.18
N ASN A 83 -7.77 -5.79 -14.20
CA ASN A 83 -7.29 -4.65 -13.42
C ASN A 83 -7.91 -4.63 -12.01
N CYS A 84 -7.08 -4.85 -10.98
CA CYS A 84 -7.51 -4.82 -9.59
C CYS A 84 -8.00 -3.43 -9.17
N ALA A 85 -7.33 -2.37 -9.62
CA ALA A 85 -7.73 -0.99 -9.31
C ALA A 85 -9.09 -0.63 -9.93
N GLU A 86 -9.37 -1.10 -11.15
CA GLU A 86 -10.68 -0.93 -11.78
C GLU A 86 -11.77 -1.70 -11.02
N ARG A 87 -11.48 -2.93 -10.57
CA ARG A 87 -12.44 -3.77 -9.83
C ARG A 87 -12.76 -3.23 -8.44
N HIS A 88 -11.73 -2.77 -7.72
CA HIS A 88 -11.82 -2.44 -6.30
C HIS A 88 -11.89 -0.93 -6.01
N LYS A 89 -11.80 -0.11 -7.07
CA LYS A 89 -12.03 1.34 -7.05
C LYS A 89 -11.05 2.10 -6.14
N GLY A 90 -9.82 1.61 -6.03
CA GLY A 90 -8.73 2.22 -5.28
C GLY A 90 -7.45 2.36 -6.10
N GLY A 91 -6.50 3.13 -5.56
CA GLY A 91 -5.12 3.16 -6.03
C GLY A 91 -4.22 2.50 -5.00
N TRP A 92 -3.54 1.42 -5.38
CA TRP A 92 -2.75 0.63 -4.43
C TRP A 92 -1.65 -0.18 -5.10
N TRP A 93 -0.73 -0.70 -4.28
CA TRP A 93 0.29 -1.67 -4.68
C TRP A 93 -0.30 -3.07 -4.87
N TYR A 94 -1.34 -3.19 -5.69
CA TYR A 94 -2.06 -4.45 -5.90
C TYR A 94 -1.13 -5.55 -6.43
N ARG A 95 -1.37 -6.79 -5.99
CA ARG A 95 -0.68 -8.01 -6.44
C ARG A 95 -1.63 -8.96 -7.17
N ARG A 96 -2.50 -9.69 -6.46
CA ARG A 96 -3.58 -10.55 -7.03
C ARG A 96 -4.79 -10.72 -6.08
N CYS A 97 -5.49 -9.70 -5.61
CA CYS A 97 -5.35 -8.26 -5.82
C CYS A 97 -4.80 -7.58 -4.57
N TYR A 98 -5.38 -7.83 -3.38
CA TYR A 98 -4.90 -7.26 -2.13
C TYR A 98 -5.19 -8.13 -0.92
N TRP A 99 -4.41 -7.91 0.15
CA TRP A 99 -4.76 -8.26 1.54
C TRP A 99 -5.08 -7.01 2.37
N SER A 100 -4.69 -5.81 1.93
CA SER A 100 -5.11 -4.52 2.48
C SER A 100 -5.51 -3.56 1.35
N ASP A 101 -6.53 -2.73 1.57
CA ASP A 101 -6.97 -1.72 0.59
C ASP A 101 -7.51 -0.46 1.29
N PRO A 102 -6.65 0.31 1.99
CA PRO A 102 -7.08 1.51 2.72
C PRO A 102 -7.53 2.65 1.79
N ASN A 103 -7.24 2.56 0.50
CA ASN A 103 -7.69 3.50 -0.54
C ASN A 103 -8.92 3.00 -1.32
N GLY A 104 -9.53 1.91 -0.87
CA GLY A 104 -10.74 1.35 -1.46
C GLY A 104 -12.01 2.14 -1.10
N ILE A 105 -13.16 1.59 -1.49
CA ILE A 105 -14.46 2.18 -1.17
C ILE A 105 -14.65 2.23 0.35
N TYR A 106 -15.00 3.40 0.87
CA TYR A 106 -15.46 3.56 2.24
C TYR A 106 -16.90 3.08 2.34
N TYR A 107 -17.15 2.13 3.25
CA TYR A 107 -18.49 1.68 3.61
C TYR A 107 -18.75 2.14 5.05
N ASP A 108 -19.72 3.01 5.24
CA ASP A 108 -20.33 3.24 6.54
C ASP A 108 -21.33 2.11 6.85
N ASP A 109 -21.34 1.64 8.10
CA ASP A 109 -22.37 0.72 8.61
C ASP A 109 -23.75 1.39 8.70
#